data_AF-A0A969LEQ9-F1
#
_entry.id   AF-A0A969LEQ9-F1
#
_cell.length_a   1.000
_cell.length_b   1.000
_cell.length_c   1.000
_cell.angle_alpha   90.00
_cell.angle_beta   90.00
_cell.angle_gamma   90.00
#
_symmetry.space_group_name_H-M   'P 1'
#
loop_
_entity.id
_entity.type
_entity.pdbx_description
1 polymer ?
#
loop_
_entity_poly.entity_id
_entity_poly.type
_entity_poly.pdbx_seq_one_letter_code
_entity_poly.pdbx_strand_id
1 'polypeptide(L)' 'MTILRESPWYAEILEEGRAEGREEGREEGRTEAQRHNIQQVLKTRFGSVPPALAPRLAHHSSDDLEPLFLAALTVP' A
#
# COMPACT_ATOMS: atom_id res chain seq x y z
N MET A 1 11.72 -10.25 -33.06
CA MET A 1 11.33 -10.42 -31.65
C MET A 1 10.74 -11.82 -31.38
N THR A 2 11.21 -12.86 -32.07
CA THR A 2 10.61 -14.21 -32.04
C THR A 2 11.43 -15.18 -31.20
N ILE A 3 12.76 -14.99 -31.18
CA ILE A 3 13.72 -15.88 -30.53
C ILE A 3 13.50 -15.96 -29.01
N LEU A 4 13.07 -14.86 -28.37
CA LEU A 4 12.89 -14.85 -26.92
C LEU A 4 11.70 -15.72 -26.48
N ARG A 5 10.60 -15.75 -27.25
CA ARG A 5 9.37 -16.48 -26.87
C ARG A 5 9.48 -18.00 -26.98
N GLU A 6 10.46 -18.48 -27.73
CA GLU A 6 10.75 -19.91 -27.90
C GLU A 6 11.82 -20.40 -26.91
N SER A 7 12.44 -19.47 -26.15
CA SER A 7 13.36 -19.83 -25.07
C SER A 7 12.57 -20.47 -23.91
N PRO A 8 13.05 -21.60 -23.35
CA PRO A 8 12.47 -22.21 -22.15
C PRO A 8 12.29 -21.21 -20.98
N TRP A 9 13.17 -20.21 -20.90
CA TRP A 9 13.19 -19.18 -19.86
C TRP A 9 12.09 -18.13 -20.00
N TYR A 10 11.42 -18.02 -21.16
CA TYR A 10 10.40 -16.99 -21.38
C TYR A 10 9.14 -17.20 -20.56
N ALA A 11 8.73 -18.46 -20.41
CA ALA A 11 7.59 -18.81 -19.58
C ALA A 11 7.87 -18.48 -18.11
N GLU A 12 9.07 -18.81 -17.63
CA GLU A 12 9.52 -18.54 -16.26
C GLU A 12 9.54 -17.05 -15.95
N ILE A 13 10.15 -16.22 -16.81
CA ILE A 13 10.16 -14.75 -16.65
C ILE A 13 8.73 -14.17 -16.62
N LEU A 14 7.82 -14.70 -17.44
CA LEU A 14 6.42 -14.26 -17.44
C LEU A 14 5.66 -14.69 -16.19
N GLU A 15 5.97 -15.86 -15.64
CA GLU A 15 5.37 -16.32 -14.39
C GLU A 15 5.90 -15.55 -13.19
N GLU A 16 7.21 -15.30 -13.14
CA GLU A 16 7.88 -14.49 -12.13
C GLU A 16 7.33 -13.05 -12.14
N GLY A 17 7.32 -12.37 -13.28
CA GLY A 17 6.77 -11.01 -13.35
C GLY A 17 5.28 -10.92 -13.00
N ARG A 18 4.49 -11.99 -13.24
CA ARG A 18 3.10 -12.07 -12.76
C ARG A 18 3.03 -12.32 -11.25
N ALA A 19 3.98 -13.06 -10.68
CA ALA A 19 4.05 -13.29 -9.23
C ALA A 19 4.45 -12.00 -8.52
N GLU A 20 5.51 -11.34 -8.97
CA GLU A 20 5.98 -10.04 -8.48
C GLU A 20 4.86 -8.99 -8.54
N GLY A 21 4.24 -8.78 -9.70
CA GLY A 21 3.15 -7.79 -9.82
C GLY A 21 1.92 -8.10 -8.95
N ARG A 22 1.67 -9.37 -8.60
CA ARG A 22 0.63 -9.76 -7.64
C ARG A 22 1.05 -9.53 -6.19
N GLU A 23 2.34 -9.57 -5.89
CA GLU A 23 2.88 -9.28 -4.58
C GLU A 23 2.92 -7.77 -4.34
N GLU A 24 3.50 -7.02 -5.27
CA GLU A 24 3.51 -5.55 -5.29
C GLU A 24 2.09 -4.99 -5.14
N GLY A 25 1.14 -5.43 -5.97
CA GLY A 25 -0.25 -4.96 -5.89
C GLY A 25 -0.94 -5.28 -4.55
N ARG A 26 -0.53 -6.35 -3.85
CA ARG A 26 -1.03 -6.63 -2.50
C ARG A 26 -0.41 -5.72 -1.46
N GLU A 27 0.88 -5.42 -1.56
CA GLU A 27 1.57 -4.51 -0.66
C GLU A 27 1.08 -3.07 -0.81
N GLU A 28 0.92 -2.60 -2.05
CA GLU A 28 0.32 -1.32 -2.37
C GLU A 28 -1.09 -1.23 -1.78
N GLY A 29 -1.94 -2.22 -2.04
CA GLY A 29 -3.32 -2.25 -1.53
C GLY A 29 -3.41 -2.25 0.00
N ARG A 30 -2.50 -2.96 0.70
CA ARG A 30 -2.42 -2.92 2.17
C ARG A 30 -2.01 -1.53 2.68
N THR A 31 -1.01 -0.92 2.06
CA THR A 31 -0.52 0.41 2.43
C THR A 31 -1.61 1.47 2.22
N GLU A 32 -2.31 1.43 1.08
CA GLU A 32 -3.44 2.31 0.81
C GLU A 32 -4.58 2.13 1.82
N ALA A 33 -4.91 0.89 2.15
CA ALA A 33 -5.93 0.58 3.16
C ALA A 33 -5.56 1.13 4.54
N GLN A 34 -4.30 0.98 4.98
CA GLN A 34 -3.82 1.58 6.24
C GLN A 34 -3.95 3.11 6.23
N ARG A 35 -3.54 3.79 5.15
CA ARG A 35 -3.70 5.25 5.02
C ARG A 35 -5.17 5.66 5.14
N HIS A 36 -6.06 4.93 4.46
CA HIS A 36 -7.50 5.18 4.53
C HIS A 36 -8.05 4.97 5.95
N ASN A 37 -7.67 3.87 6.61
CA ASN A 37 -8.12 3.54 7.96
C ASN A 37 -7.70 4.60 8.97
N ILE A 38 -6.46 5.10 8.91
CA ILE A 38 -5.99 6.20 9.75
C ILE A 38 -6.88 7.44 9.55
N GLN A 39 -7.17 7.82 8.30
CA GLN A 39 -8.05 8.96 8.03
C GLN A 39 -9.46 8.75 8.59
N GLN A 40 -10.03 7.54 8.47
CA GLN A 40 -11.35 7.23 9.02
C GLN A 40 -11.36 7.30 10.54
N VAL A 41 -10.38 6.69 11.22
CA VAL A 41 -10.26 6.77 12.68
C VAL A 41 -10.17 8.22 13.14
N LEU A 42 -9.30 9.01 12.53
CA LEU A 42 -9.15 10.42 12.89
C LEU A 42 -10.43 11.22 12.63
N LYS A 43 -11.13 10.95 11.52
CA LYS A 43 -12.40 11.59 11.21
C LYS A 43 -13.50 11.21 12.20
N THR A 44 -13.58 9.94 12.57
CA THR A 44 -14.57 9.44 13.54
C THR A 44 -14.32 10.01 14.93
N ARG A 45 -13.05 10.10 15.36
CA ARG A 45 -12.70 10.54 16.71
C ARG A 45 -12.65 12.04 16.88
N PHE A 46 -12.11 12.75 15.90
CA PHE A 46 -11.80 14.18 16.00
C PHE A 46 -12.67 15.05 15.06
N GLY A 47 -13.54 14.44 14.25
CA GLY A 47 -14.45 15.16 13.35
C GLY A 47 -13.80 15.49 12.00
N SER A 48 -13.64 16.77 11.67
CA SER A 48 -13.04 17.15 10.39
C SER A 48 -11.53 16.94 10.41
N VAL A 49 -11.03 16.22 9.41
CA VAL A 49 -9.59 16.00 9.22
C VAL A 49 -9.06 17.04 8.24
N PRO A 50 -7.92 17.70 8.52
CA PRO A 50 -7.33 18.67 7.59
C PRO A 50 -7.05 18.03 6.22
N PRO A 51 -7.38 18.70 5.11
CA PRO A 51 -7.14 18.16 3.76
C PRO A 51 -5.65 17.89 3.49
N ALA A 52 -4.75 18.58 4.19
CA ALA A 52 -3.31 18.35 4.13
C ALA A 52 -2.85 17.01 4.74
N LEU A 53 -3.71 16.27 5.45
CA LEU A 53 -3.30 14.98 6.04
C LEU A 53 -3.12 13.89 4.98
N ALA A 54 -4.01 13.81 4.00
CA ALA A 54 -3.95 12.81 2.95
C ALA A 54 -2.61 12.80 2.19
N PRO A 55 -2.10 13.95 1.68
CA PRO A 55 -0.79 13.96 1.03
C PRO A 55 0.34 13.63 2.01
N ARG A 56 0.24 13.97 3.30
CA ARG A 56 1.25 13.58 4.29
C ARG A 56 1.32 12.07 4.46
N LEU A 57 0.18 11.40 4.62
CA LEU A 57 0.11 9.93 4.75
C LEU A 57 0.58 9.21 3.47
N ALA A 58 0.41 9.82 2.29
CA ALA A 58 0.83 9.24 1.02
C ALA A 58 2.35 9.06 0.89
N HIS A 59 3.16 9.82 1.63
CA HIS A 59 4.63 9.73 1.60
C HIS A 59 5.19 8.70 2.60
N HIS A 60 4.34 8.08 3.42
CA HIS A 60 4.75 7.11 4.44
C HIS A 60 4.62 5.67 3.95
N SER A 61 5.58 4.84 4.36
CA SER A 61 5.59 3.39 4.10
C SER A 61 4.63 2.66 5.05
N SER A 62 4.30 1.39 4.76
CA SER A 62 3.44 0.58 5.63
C SER A 62 4.00 0.48 7.07
N ASP A 63 5.32 0.33 7.20
CA ASP A 63 6.00 0.24 8.50
C ASP A 63 5.84 1.52 9.34
N ASP A 64 5.78 2.68 8.69
CA ASP A 64 5.53 3.96 9.37
C ASP A 64 4.06 4.14 9.76
N LEU A 65 3.14 3.53 9.01
CA LEU A 65 1.69 3.73 9.17
C LEU A 65 1.11 2.90 10.32
N GLU A 66 1.64 1.71 10.58
CA GLU A 66 1.17 0.86 11.68
C GLU A 66 1.25 1.55 13.07
N PRO A 67 2.38 2.14 13.50
CA PRO A 67 2.42 2.85 14.78
C PRO A 67 1.52 4.10 14.80
N LEU A 68 1.34 4.78 13.67
CA LEU A 68 0.40 5.91 13.55
C LEU A 68 -1.04 5.46 13.69
N PHE A 69 -1.41 4.30 13.14
CA PHE A 69 -2.73 3.72 13.27
C PHE A 69 -3.04 3.38 14.74
N LEU A 70 -2.11 2.70 15.42
CA LEU A 70 -2.26 2.40 16.85
C LEU A 70 -2.39 3.68 17.69
N ALA A 71 -1.57 4.69 17.44
CA ALA A 71 -1.67 5.98 18.12
C ALA A 71 -3.04 6.66 17.87
N ALA A 72 -3.54 6.62 16.65
CA ALA A 72 -4.85 7.20 16.32
C ALA A 72 -6.00 6.54 17.09
N LEU A 73 -5.87 5.27 17.45
CA LEU A 73 -6.87 4.53 18.25
C LEU A 73 -6.80 4.82 19.75
N THR A 74 -5.61 5.08 20.30
CA THR A 74 -5.37 5.09 21.76
C THR A 74 -5.18 6.46 22.37
N VAL A 75 -4.81 7.49 21.59
CA VAL A 75 -4.60 8.85 22.12
C VAL A 75 -5.90 9.37 22.73
N PRO A 76 -5.96 9.77 24.01
CA PRO A 76 -7.19 10.18 24.69
C PRO A 76 -7.85 11.42 24.05
#